data_AF-A0A357LT55-F1
#
_entry.id   AF-A0A357LT55-F1
#
_cell.length_a   1.000
_cell.length_b   1.000
_cell.length_c   1.000
_cell.angle_alpha   90.00
_cell.angle_beta   90.00
_cell.angle_gamma   90.00
#
_symmetry.space_group_name_H-M   'P 1'
#
loop_
_entity.id
_entity.type
_entity.pdbx_description
1 polymer ?
#
loop_
_entity_poly.entity_id
_entity_poly.type
_entity_poly.pdbx_seq_one_letter_code
_entity_poly.pdbx_strand_id
1 'polypeptide(L)'
;MENKRLNTSDRLVFVATSDLSGILRGKSFPISQWEKRCHSGLGWTPANAQITCFDTFSDGALGAFGDLALVPDAEMRFTLGQGEDIFDLALGDIRTLAGDPWVCCPRSQARRAIDALKKACGATLLAAFEHEFQIKNVTPRAGDGFGAKGFRDAKGWSGPFLAALAQTSCQPDSFMKEFGPSQYEVTIKPAVGLMAPDNAVLLRFLAEDVIASHGAMPSFSPILNPDGIGNGVHIHFSFVNDAGLPLTHDASDPHGMSEMTRHFIGGILHYLDQILAFLAPSEISYLRLQPNRWSAAYNNLGYRDREASVRICPVSTLNPQEIARQFNFEVRSVDAAASPYLAYAALVFAGTQGVKDQIEPPKPTEQDLSVLAEDELAAQGICRLPQNLDKALGRCDHSAAVRGWFGDEFVDLYVANKRGEMAVLSELDWNQKCDRYKDVY
;
A
#
# COMPACT_ATOMS: atom_id res chain seq x y z
N MET A 1 0.77 -45.05 -26.39
CA MET A 1 1.42 -43.73 -26.19
C MET A 1 0.74 -42.75 -27.11
N GLU A 2 -0.34 -42.15 -26.63
CA GLU A 2 -1.05 -41.12 -27.39
C GLU A 2 -0.32 -39.79 -27.18
N ASN A 3 0.23 -39.27 -28.27
CA ASN A 3 0.81 -37.94 -28.35
C ASN A 3 -0.31 -36.93 -28.10
N LYS A 4 -0.47 -36.48 -26.85
CA LYS A 4 -1.23 -35.26 -26.53
C LYS A 4 -0.51 -34.11 -27.23
N ARG A 5 -0.91 -33.82 -28.48
CA ARG A 5 -0.65 -32.52 -29.09
C ARG A 5 -1.11 -31.48 -28.08
N LEU A 6 -0.19 -30.64 -27.61
CA LEU A 6 -0.55 -29.40 -26.91
C LEU A 6 -1.56 -28.70 -27.82
N ASN A 7 -2.80 -28.62 -27.35
CA ASN A 7 -3.81 -27.83 -28.04
C ASN A 7 -3.27 -26.40 -28.03
N THR A 8 -2.98 -25.84 -29.19
CA THR A 8 -2.41 -24.49 -29.35
C THR A 8 -3.36 -23.37 -28.89
N SER A 9 -4.46 -23.74 -28.22
CA SER A 9 -5.50 -22.89 -27.66
C SER A 9 -5.51 -22.85 -26.12
N ASP A 10 -4.55 -23.47 -25.43
CA ASP A 10 -4.56 -23.48 -23.96
C ASP A 10 -3.94 -22.19 -23.41
N ARG A 11 -4.81 -21.20 -23.16
CA ARG A 11 -4.52 -19.92 -22.51
C ARG A 11 -3.62 -20.11 -21.28
N LEU A 12 -2.68 -19.19 -21.07
CA LEU A 12 -1.90 -19.14 -19.84
C LEU A 12 -2.63 -18.37 -18.75
N VAL A 13 -2.50 -18.83 -17.50
CA VAL A 13 -2.83 -18.06 -16.30
C VAL A 13 -1.53 -17.64 -15.65
N PHE A 14 -1.37 -16.37 -15.33
CA PHE A 14 -0.25 -15.86 -14.55
C PHE A 14 -0.62 -15.80 -13.07
N VAL A 15 0.13 -16.48 -12.21
CA VAL A 15 -0.04 -16.34 -10.75
C VAL A 15 0.99 -15.37 -10.25
N ALA A 16 0.52 -14.29 -9.64
CA ALA A 16 1.35 -13.19 -9.18
C ALA A 16 1.37 -13.10 -7.65
N THR A 17 2.50 -12.65 -7.12
CA THR A 17 2.67 -12.23 -5.73
C THR A 17 3.26 -10.82 -5.76
N SER A 18 2.78 -9.93 -4.88
CA SER A 18 3.40 -8.62 -4.68
C SER A 18 4.56 -8.77 -3.71
N ASP A 19 5.77 -8.49 -4.17
CA ASP A 19 6.98 -8.67 -3.39
C ASP A 19 7.23 -7.54 -2.36
N LEU A 20 8.43 -7.52 -1.78
CA LEU A 20 8.85 -6.54 -0.77
C LEU A 20 8.90 -5.10 -1.29
N SER A 21 9.04 -4.94 -2.61
CA SER A 21 9.04 -3.65 -3.31
C SER A 21 7.66 -3.29 -3.87
N GLY A 22 6.63 -4.12 -3.63
CA GLY A 22 5.28 -3.89 -4.11
C GLY A 22 5.04 -4.31 -5.57
N ILE A 23 6.04 -4.91 -6.23
CA ILE A 23 5.97 -5.29 -7.65
C ILE A 23 5.33 -6.67 -7.79
N LEU A 24 4.46 -6.85 -8.78
CA LEU A 24 3.89 -8.15 -9.11
C LEU A 24 4.92 -9.03 -9.84
N ARG A 25 5.32 -10.11 -9.20
CA ARG A 25 6.21 -11.14 -9.76
C ARG A 25 5.52 -12.49 -9.71
N GLY A 26 5.84 -13.40 -10.62
CA GLY A 26 5.04 -14.62 -10.72
C GLY A 26 5.50 -15.61 -11.77
N LYS A 27 4.65 -16.62 -11.99
CA LYS A 27 4.85 -17.65 -13.01
C LYS A 27 3.52 -17.98 -13.67
N SER A 28 3.57 -18.33 -14.95
CA SER A 28 2.40 -18.77 -15.69
C SER A 28 2.35 -20.27 -15.92
N PHE A 29 1.14 -20.78 -16.18
CA PHE A 29 0.90 -22.16 -16.56
C PHE A 29 -0.37 -22.28 -17.43
N PRO A 30 -0.55 -23.35 -18.21
CA PRO A 30 -1.75 -23.54 -19.05
C PRO A 30 -3.02 -23.70 -18.21
N ILE A 31 -4.11 -23.03 -18.57
CA ILE A 31 -5.35 -23.00 -17.80
C ILE A 31 -5.94 -24.38 -17.53
N SER A 32 -5.70 -25.36 -18.41
CA SER A 32 -6.05 -26.78 -18.16
C SER A 32 -5.49 -27.36 -16.87
N GLN A 33 -4.46 -26.75 -16.27
CA GLN A 33 -3.84 -27.18 -15.01
C GLN A 33 -4.38 -26.43 -13.78
N TRP A 34 -5.35 -25.53 -13.92
CA TRP A 34 -5.84 -24.66 -12.85
C TRP A 34 -6.20 -25.41 -11.57
N GLU A 35 -7.08 -26.41 -11.68
CA GLU A 35 -7.52 -27.21 -10.53
C GLU A 35 -6.35 -27.85 -9.80
N LYS A 36 -5.39 -28.41 -10.54
CA LYS A 36 -4.17 -28.98 -9.96
C LYS A 36 -3.33 -27.91 -9.26
N ARG A 37 -3.13 -26.75 -9.89
CA ARG A 37 -2.25 -25.69 -9.38
C ARG A 37 -2.83 -24.95 -8.18
N CYS A 38 -4.15 -24.88 -8.03
CA CYS A 38 -4.77 -24.39 -6.79
C CYS A 38 -4.41 -25.24 -5.57
N HIS A 39 -4.10 -26.52 -5.76
CA HIS A 39 -3.70 -27.41 -4.67
C HIS A 39 -2.18 -27.54 -4.53
N SER A 40 -1.46 -27.71 -5.65
CA SER A 40 -0.02 -27.99 -5.62
C SER A 40 0.86 -26.74 -5.67
N GLY A 41 0.31 -25.60 -6.07
CA GLY A 41 1.07 -24.40 -6.42
C GLY A 41 2.03 -24.58 -7.59
N LEU A 42 2.89 -23.57 -7.75
CA LEU A 42 4.03 -23.50 -8.66
C LEU A 42 5.32 -23.41 -7.84
N GLY A 43 6.38 -24.09 -8.27
CA GLY A 43 7.68 -23.96 -7.60
C GLY A 43 8.14 -22.50 -7.59
N TRP A 44 8.60 -22.03 -6.43
CA TRP A 44 9.04 -20.66 -6.18
C TRP A 44 10.36 -20.66 -5.41
N THR A 45 11.23 -19.70 -5.69
CA THR A 45 12.57 -19.67 -5.11
C THR A 45 12.64 -18.59 -4.03
N PRO A 46 13.10 -18.90 -2.79
CA PRO A 46 13.23 -17.90 -1.72
C PRO A 46 14.03 -16.67 -2.13
N ALA A 47 15.11 -16.87 -2.91
CA ALA A 47 15.97 -15.78 -3.39
C ALA A 47 15.22 -14.68 -4.17
N ASN A 48 14.04 -14.97 -4.75
CA ASN A 48 13.23 -13.97 -5.44
C ASN A 48 12.82 -12.80 -4.53
N ALA A 49 12.73 -13.02 -3.21
CA ALA A 49 12.42 -11.94 -2.26
C ALA A 49 13.57 -10.93 -2.08
N GLN A 50 14.77 -11.25 -2.55
CA GLN A 50 15.93 -10.34 -2.53
C GLN A 50 16.01 -9.45 -3.75
N ILE A 51 15.14 -9.66 -4.74
CA ILE A 51 15.10 -8.82 -5.93
C ILE A 51 14.54 -7.45 -5.52
N THR A 52 15.37 -6.44 -5.66
CA THR A 52 15.04 -5.02 -5.43
C THR A 52 14.05 -4.51 -6.47
N CYS A 53 13.57 -3.27 -6.31
CA CYS A 53 12.73 -2.62 -7.31
C CYS A 53 13.47 -2.32 -8.64
N PHE A 54 14.80 -2.40 -8.66
CA PHE A 54 15.64 -2.18 -9.86
C PHE A 54 16.15 -3.48 -10.50
N ASP A 55 15.52 -4.62 -10.20
CA ASP A 55 15.90 -5.95 -10.69
C ASP A 55 17.35 -6.36 -10.40
N THR A 56 17.94 -5.76 -9.35
CA THR A 56 19.19 -6.22 -8.75
C THR A 56 18.92 -7.11 -7.54
N PHE A 57 19.88 -7.95 -7.15
CA PHE A 57 19.81 -8.75 -5.94
C PHE A 57 20.51 -8.03 -4.78
N SER A 58 19.86 -8.01 -3.62
CA SER A 58 20.48 -7.58 -2.36
C SER A 58 21.38 -8.67 -1.76
N ASP A 59 22.33 -8.25 -0.90
CA ASP A 59 23.28 -9.12 -0.19
C ASP A 59 22.64 -9.97 0.95
N GLY A 60 21.40 -10.38 0.80
CA GLY A 60 20.67 -11.14 1.81
C GLY A 60 21.19 -12.58 1.98
N ALA A 61 20.70 -13.25 3.02
CA ALA A 61 21.13 -14.60 3.37
C ALA A 61 20.48 -15.71 2.50
N LEU A 62 19.54 -15.38 1.61
CA LEU A 62 18.82 -16.38 0.83
C LEU A 62 19.64 -16.76 -0.42
N GLY A 63 20.20 -17.96 -0.42
CA GLY A 63 20.92 -18.50 -1.57
C GLY A 63 20.02 -19.16 -2.61
N ALA A 64 20.63 -19.87 -3.56
CA ALA A 64 19.94 -20.71 -4.55
C ALA A 64 19.32 -22.00 -3.96
N PHE A 65 19.40 -22.20 -2.64
CA PHE A 65 18.89 -23.39 -1.96
C PHE A 65 17.52 -23.15 -1.35
N GLY A 66 16.71 -24.21 -1.33
CA GLY A 66 15.35 -24.20 -0.80
C GLY A 66 14.32 -23.98 -1.90
N ASP A 67 13.14 -24.55 -1.68
CA ASP A 67 12.00 -24.46 -2.59
C ASP A 67 10.75 -24.08 -1.81
N LEU A 68 9.94 -23.23 -2.42
CA LEU A 68 8.65 -22.78 -1.96
C LEU A 68 7.59 -23.09 -3.02
N ALA A 69 6.32 -22.88 -2.67
CA ALA A 69 5.21 -22.97 -3.59
C ALA A 69 4.49 -21.61 -3.65
N LEU A 70 4.36 -21.04 -4.85
CA LEU A 70 3.42 -19.96 -5.13
C LEU A 70 2.05 -20.60 -5.42
N VAL A 71 1.11 -20.44 -4.51
CA VAL A 71 -0.21 -21.06 -4.57
C VAL A 71 -1.25 -20.00 -4.96
N PRO A 72 -1.95 -20.15 -6.09
CA PRO A 72 -2.96 -19.19 -6.51
C PRO A 72 -4.15 -19.17 -5.56
N ASP A 73 -4.65 -17.96 -5.31
CA ASP A 73 -5.92 -17.73 -4.66
C ASP A 73 -7.02 -17.63 -5.72
N ALA A 74 -7.96 -18.57 -5.68
CA ALA A 74 -9.00 -18.65 -6.69
C ALA A 74 -10.01 -17.51 -6.63
N GLU A 75 -10.21 -16.90 -5.45
CA GLU A 75 -11.09 -15.74 -5.29
C GLU A 75 -10.47 -14.48 -5.91
N MET A 76 -9.15 -14.45 -6.06
CA MET A 76 -8.40 -13.33 -6.62
C MET A 76 -8.03 -13.52 -8.10
N ARG A 77 -8.68 -14.46 -8.79
CA ARG A 77 -8.51 -14.64 -10.22
C ARG A 77 -9.47 -13.77 -11.01
N PHE A 78 -8.97 -13.08 -12.02
CA PHE A 78 -9.78 -12.32 -12.98
C PHE A 78 -9.22 -12.47 -14.40
N THR A 79 -10.04 -12.10 -15.37
CA THR A 79 -9.66 -12.06 -16.78
C THR A 79 -10.01 -10.72 -17.40
N LEU A 80 -9.15 -10.19 -18.25
CA LEU A 80 -9.39 -8.99 -19.05
C LEU A 80 -9.21 -9.30 -20.54
N GLY A 81 -9.88 -8.54 -21.39
CA GLY A 81 -9.84 -8.75 -22.84
C GLY A 81 -10.86 -9.80 -23.32
N GLN A 82 -10.78 -10.14 -24.60
CA GLN A 82 -11.71 -11.05 -25.29
C GLN A 82 -10.95 -11.87 -26.34
N GLY A 83 -11.45 -13.06 -26.66
CA GLY A 83 -10.87 -13.90 -27.71
C GLY A 83 -9.45 -14.36 -27.40
N GLU A 84 -8.52 -14.11 -28.32
CA GLU A 84 -7.10 -14.50 -28.17
C GLU A 84 -6.30 -13.53 -27.29
N ASP A 85 -6.82 -12.33 -27.03
CA ASP A 85 -6.16 -11.27 -26.23
C ASP A 85 -6.51 -11.35 -24.72
N ILE A 86 -7.05 -12.49 -24.26
CA ILE A 86 -7.42 -12.63 -22.85
C ILE A 86 -6.17 -12.66 -21.98
N PHE A 87 -6.04 -11.65 -21.12
CA PHE A 87 -5.13 -11.66 -19.99
C PHE A 87 -5.81 -12.33 -18.79
N ASP A 88 -5.14 -13.29 -18.16
CA ASP A 88 -5.67 -14.08 -17.04
C ASP A 88 -4.66 -14.11 -15.90
N LEU A 89 -5.04 -13.52 -14.78
CA LEU A 89 -4.19 -13.34 -13.62
C LEU A 89 -4.90 -13.79 -12.35
N ALA A 90 -4.15 -14.42 -11.46
CA ALA A 90 -4.56 -14.66 -10.08
C ALA A 90 -3.48 -14.18 -9.12
N LEU A 91 -3.87 -13.52 -8.03
CA LEU A 91 -2.95 -13.31 -6.91
C LEU A 91 -2.71 -14.64 -6.18
N GLY A 92 -1.57 -14.77 -5.51
CA GLY A 92 -1.20 -15.99 -4.81
C GLY A 92 -0.35 -15.76 -3.57
N ASP A 93 -0.38 -16.75 -2.68
CA ASP A 93 0.42 -16.79 -1.47
C ASP A 93 1.69 -17.62 -1.71
N ILE A 94 2.80 -17.19 -1.12
CA ILE A 94 4.02 -18.01 -1.08
C ILE A 94 3.97 -18.88 0.18
N ARG A 95 4.13 -20.19 0.00
CA ARG A 95 4.06 -21.21 1.04
C ARG A 95 5.29 -22.09 1.05
N THR A 96 5.58 -22.71 2.19
CA THR A 96 6.56 -23.80 2.26
C THR A 96 6.03 -25.01 1.49
N LEU A 97 6.90 -25.98 1.18
CA LEU A 97 6.46 -27.24 0.55
C LEU A 97 5.54 -28.09 1.45
N ALA A 98 5.53 -27.84 2.76
CA ALA A 98 4.58 -28.44 3.70
C ALA A 98 3.19 -27.77 3.65
N GLY A 99 3.07 -26.62 2.97
CA GLY A 99 1.83 -25.87 2.82
C GLY A 99 1.62 -24.74 3.84
N ASP A 100 2.57 -24.54 4.75
CA ASP A 100 2.53 -23.44 5.72
C ASP A 100 2.80 -22.09 5.02
N PRO A 101 2.18 -20.99 5.49
CA PRO A 101 2.53 -19.65 5.02
C PRO A 101 4.03 -19.39 5.18
N TRP A 102 4.71 -18.96 4.11
CA TRP A 102 6.11 -18.60 4.23
C TRP A 102 6.24 -17.27 5.00
N VAL A 103 7.16 -17.21 5.95
CA VAL A 103 7.34 -16.04 6.84
C VAL A 103 7.63 -14.76 6.05
N CYS A 104 8.25 -14.85 4.86
CA CYS A 104 8.53 -13.70 4.02
C CYS A 104 7.47 -13.41 2.94
N CYS A 105 6.32 -14.07 2.96
CA CYS A 105 5.21 -13.74 2.06
C CYS A 105 4.48 -12.47 2.53
N PRO A 106 4.49 -11.35 1.78
CA PRO A 106 3.85 -10.10 2.19
C PRO A 106 2.34 -10.25 2.43
N ARG A 107 1.66 -10.95 1.52
CA ARG A 107 0.22 -11.23 1.62
C ARG A 107 -0.13 -12.05 2.87
N SER A 108 0.73 -13.00 3.27
CA SER A 108 0.57 -13.76 4.51
C SER A 108 0.82 -12.92 5.77
N GLN A 109 1.76 -11.97 5.72
CA GLN A 109 1.99 -11.01 6.83
C GLN A 109 0.79 -10.09 7.04
N ALA A 110 0.16 -9.59 5.96
CA ALA A 110 -1.09 -8.83 6.04
C ALA A 110 -2.22 -9.66 6.65
N ARG A 111 -2.35 -10.93 6.26
CA ARG A 111 -3.34 -11.86 6.86
C ARG A 111 -3.12 -12.04 8.36
N ARG A 112 -1.87 -12.29 8.79
CA ARG A 112 -1.49 -12.38 10.21
C ARG A 112 -1.86 -11.12 11.00
N ALA A 113 -1.67 -9.94 10.41
CA ALA A 113 -2.01 -8.68 11.07
C ALA A 113 -3.52 -8.57 11.32
N ILE A 114 -4.35 -8.90 10.32
CA ILE A 114 -5.81 -8.92 10.45
C ILE A 114 -6.25 -9.93 11.52
N ASP A 115 -5.66 -11.13 11.51
CA ASP A 115 -5.97 -12.17 12.50
C ASP A 115 -5.60 -11.72 13.92
N ALA A 116 -4.48 -11.00 14.07
CA ALA A 116 -4.05 -10.43 15.34
C ALA A 116 -5.03 -9.38 15.86
N LEU A 117 -5.54 -8.50 14.99
CA LEU A 117 -6.59 -7.54 15.33
C LEU A 117 -7.87 -8.25 15.77
N LYS A 118 -8.36 -9.19 14.96
CA LYS A 118 -9.58 -9.95 15.25
C LYS A 118 -9.48 -10.67 16.59
N LYS A 119 -8.33 -11.28 16.88
CA LYS A 119 -8.07 -11.95 18.16
C LYS A 119 -8.03 -10.98 19.34
N ALA A 120 -7.52 -9.77 19.16
CA ALA A 120 -7.34 -8.80 20.23
C ALA A 120 -8.66 -8.11 20.62
N CYS A 121 -9.49 -7.73 19.65
CA CYS A 121 -10.68 -6.90 19.91
C CYS A 121 -11.97 -7.40 19.26
N GLY A 122 -11.95 -8.53 18.55
CA GLY A 122 -13.15 -9.06 17.87
C GLY A 122 -13.61 -8.23 16.67
N ALA A 123 -12.89 -7.17 16.31
CA ALA A 123 -13.24 -6.29 15.21
C ALA A 123 -12.88 -6.89 13.84
N THR A 124 -13.73 -6.63 12.87
CA THR A 124 -13.47 -6.86 11.45
C THR A 124 -13.06 -5.53 10.82
N LEU A 125 -11.90 -5.51 10.16
CA LEU A 125 -11.33 -4.31 9.56
C LEU A 125 -11.86 -4.09 8.14
N LEU A 126 -12.26 -2.86 7.85
CA LEU A 126 -12.46 -2.36 6.50
C LEU A 126 -11.38 -1.35 6.19
N ALA A 127 -10.88 -1.38 4.96
CA ALA A 127 -9.95 -0.38 4.49
C ALA A 127 -10.11 -0.05 3.01
N ALA A 128 -9.73 1.17 2.65
CA ALA A 128 -9.61 1.64 1.28
C ALA A 128 -8.25 2.30 1.08
N PHE A 129 -7.69 2.16 -0.11
CA PHE A 129 -6.48 2.85 -0.52
C PHE A 129 -6.86 3.87 -1.58
N GLU A 130 -6.51 5.12 -1.35
CA GLU A 130 -6.58 6.18 -2.37
C GLU A 130 -5.20 6.28 -3.01
N HIS A 131 -5.12 6.18 -4.34
CA HIS A 131 -3.86 6.24 -5.05
C HIS A 131 -3.80 7.47 -5.96
N GLU A 132 -2.80 8.29 -5.71
CA GLU A 132 -2.38 9.35 -6.62
C GLU A 132 -1.33 8.81 -7.60
N PHE A 133 -1.35 9.29 -8.84
CA PHE A 133 -0.33 9.00 -9.84
C PHE A 133 -0.23 10.13 -10.86
N GLN A 134 0.91 10.23 -11.54
CA GLN A 134 1.14 11.21 -12.60
C GLN A 134 1.31 10.55 -13.96
N ILE A 135 0.84 11.20 -15.02
CA ILE A 135 1.14 10.79 -16.40
C ILE A 135 2.46 11.41 -16.85
N LYS A 136 3.51 10.60 -16.99
CA LYS A 136 4.89 11.07 -17.22
C LYS A 136 5.19 11.50 -18.66
N ASN A 137 4.38 11.10 -19.64
CA ASN A 137 4.56 11.45 -21.05
C ASN A 137 3.63 12.59 -21.52
N VAL A 138 3.09 13.39 -20.61
CA VAL A 138 2.21 14.54 -20.92
C VAL A 138 2.78 15.83 -20.34
N THR A 139 2.95 16.84 -21.20
CA THR A 139 3.35 18.19 -20.78
C THR A 139 2.26 18.85 -19.94
N PRO A 140 2.53 19.23 -18.69
CA PRO A 140 1.56 19.89 -17.83
C PRO A 140 1.17 21.27 -18.36
N ARG A 141 -0.04 21.72 -18.04
CA ARG A 141 -0.51 23.07 -18.36
C ARG A 141 -0.98 23.80 -17.09
N ALA A 142 -0.85 25.12 -17.10
CA ALA A 142 -1.36 25.95 -16.03
C ALA A 142 -2.90 25.88 -15.94
N GLY A 143 -3.42 25.95 -14.70
CA GLY A 143 -4.87 25.95 -14.44
C GLY A 143 -5.56 24.58 -14.49
N ASP A 144 -4.81 23.48 -14.60
CA ASP A 144 -5.38 22.12 -14.66
C ASP A 144 -5.60 21.47 -13.27
N GLY A 145 -5.10 22.06 -12.17
CA GLY A 145 -5.33 21.54 -10.81
C GLY A 145 -6.83 21.52 -10.47
N PHE A 146 -7.37 20.34 -10.12
CA PHE A 146 -8.83 20.11 -9.97
C PHE A 146 -9.68 20.56 -11.18
N GLY A 147 -9.05 20.71 -12.35
CA GLY A 147 -9.65 21.34 -13.51
C GLY A 147 -10.44 20.36 -14.39
N ALA A 148 -11.64 20.77 -14.81
CA ALA A 148 -12.47 20.00 -15.74
C ALA A 148 -11.78 19.69 -17.09
N LYS A 149 -10.80 20.52 -17.50
CA LYS A 149 -10.00 20.31 -18.72
C LYS A 149 -9.05 19.11 -18.55
N GLY A 150 -8.32 19.05 -17.44
CA GLY A 150 -7.46 17.90 -17.11
C GLY A 150 -8.25 16.59 -16.99
N PHE A 151 -9.47 16.64 -16.41
CA PHE A 151 -10.39 15.50 -16.41
C PHE A 151 -10.84 15.09 -17.82
N ARG A 152 -11.17 16.06 -18.68
CA ARG A 152 -11.56 15.79 -20.08
C ARG A 152 -10.43 15.09 -20.85
N ASP A 153 -9.20 15.54 -20.67
CA ASP A 153 -8.03 15.00 -21.38
C ASP A 153 -7.73 13.55 -20.96
N ALA A 154 -8.08 13.17 -19.72
CA ALA A 154 -7.95 11.79 -19.24
C ALA A 154 -8.96 10.81 -19.82
N LYS A 155 -10.06 11.28 -20.46
CA LYS A 155 -11.17 10.42 -20.90
C LYS A 155 -10.77 9.28 -21.83
N GLY A 156 -9.68 9.45 -22.59
CA GLY A 156 -9.18 8.44 -23.53
C GLY A 156 -8.73 7.14 -22.85
N TRP A 157 -8.33 7.20 -21.58
CA TRP A 157 -7.83 6.07 -20.82
C TRP A 157 -8.57 5.83 -19.49
N SER A 158 -9.15 6.86 -18.88
CA SER A 158 -9.79 6.74 -17.56
C SER A 158 -11.05 5.88 -17.58
N GLY A 159 -11.87 5.98 -18.63
CA GLY A 159 -13.05 5.13 -18.81
C GLY A 159 -12.67 3.63 -18.91
N PRO A 160 -11.80 3.25 -19.86
CA PRO A 160 -11.27 1.88 -19.96
C PRO A 160 -10.63 1.37 -18.67
N PHE A 161 -9.83 2.18 -18.00
CA PHE A 161 -9.19 1.82 -16.72
C PHE A 161 -10.23 1.52 -15.62
N LEU A 162 -11.20 2.41 -15.40
CA LEU A 162 -12.27 2.18 -14.41
C LEU A 162 -13.12 0.95 -14.76
N ALA A 163 -13.37 0.71 -16.05
CA ALA A 163 -14.09 -0.47 -16.51
C ALA A 163 -13.30 -1.79 -16.30
N ALA A 164 -11.97 -1.74 -16.39
CA ALA A 164 -11.11 -2.88 -16.07
C ALA A 164 -11.08 -3.14 -14.56
N LEU A 165 -10.98 -2.10 -13.72
CA LEU A 165 -11.07 -2.24 -12.27
C LEU A 165 -12.37 -2.92 -11.85
N ALA A 166 -13.50 -2.51 -12.42
CA ALA A 166 -14.82 -3.08 -12.12
C ALA A 166 -15.00 -4.56 -12.55
N GLN A 167 -14.07 -5.13 -13.33
CA GLN A 167 -14.03 -6.56 -13.66
C GLN A 167 -13.24 -7.39 -12.64
N THR A 168 -12.64 -6.73 -11.65
CA THR A 168 -11.94 -7.37 -10.52
C THR A 168 -12.77 -7.23 -9.24
N SER A 169 -12.16 -7.54 -8.10
CA SER A 169 -12.72 -7.25 -6.77
C SER A 169 -12.79 -5.75 -6.43
N CYS A 170 -12.17 -4.88 -7.24
CA CYS A 170 -12.22 -3.43 -7.04
C CYS A 170 -13.63 -2.88 -7.32
N GLN A 171 -14.06 -1.93 -6.49
CA GLN A 171 -15.29 -1.16 -6.71
C GLN A 171 -14.91 0.32 -6.83
N PRO A 172 -14.67 0.84 -8.04
CA PRO A 172 -14.35 2.25 -8.24
C PRO A 172 -15.43 3.17 -7.67
N ASP A 173 -15.01 4.22 -6.98
CA ASP A 173 -15.91 5.20 -6.36
C ASP A 173 -15.76 6.56 -7.03
N SER A 174 -14.55 7.13 -7.01
CA SER A 174 -14.26 8.42 -7.64
C SER A 174 -12.98 8.40 -8.47
N PHE A 175 -12.92 9.29 -9.45
CA PHE A 175 -11.73 9.57 -10.25
C PHE A 175 -11.64 11.07 -10.48
N MET A 176 -10.48 11.65 -10.21
CA MET A 176 -10.31 13.10 -10.34
C MET A 176 -8.94 13.50 -10.86
N LYS A 177 -8.89 14.70 -11.45
CA LYS A 177 -7.66 15.42 -11.71
C LYS A 177 -7.23 16.07 -10.40
N GLU A 178 -6.05 15.73 -9.90
CA GLU A 178 -5.52 16.24 -8.64
C GLU A 178 -4.85 17.62 -8.80
N PHE A 179 -4.30 18.17 -7.72
CA PHE A 179 -3.58 19.45 -7.70
C PHE A 179 -2.35 19.44 -8.61
N GLY A 180 -1.52 18.38 -8.55
CA GLY A 180 -0.22 18.33 -9.21
C GLY A 180 -0.26 18.26 -10.74
N PRO A 181 0.87 18.56 -11.40
CA PRO A 181 0.98 18.52 -12.86
C PRO A 181 0.70 17.11 -13.38
N SER A 182 -0.28 16.97 -14.29
CA SER A 182 -0.70 15.68 -14.86
C SER A 182 -1.01 14.60 -13.81
N GLN A 183 -1.35 15.01 -12.59
CA GLN A 183 -1.66 14.14 -11.45
C GLN A 183 -3.13 13.78 -11.42
N TYR A 184 -3.45 12.53 -11.13
CA TYR A 184 -4.80 12.01 -11.01
C TYR A 184 -4.90 11.17 -9.74
N GLU A 185 -6.11 11.07 -9.21
CA GLU A 185 -6.43 10.19 -8.09
C GLU A 185 -7.59 9.29 -8.49
N VAL A 186 -7.52 8.04 -8.05
CA VAL A 186 -8.63 7.09 -8.09
C VAL A 186 -8.89 6.58 -6.69
N THR A 187 -10.17 6.58 -6.31
CA THR A 187 -10.62 5.98 -5.06
C THR A 187 -11.48 4.77 -5.35
N ILE A 188 -11.35 3.75 -4.50
CA ILE A 188 -12.17 2.55 -4.52
C ILE A 188 -12.89 2.42 -3.18
N LYS A 189 -14.04 1.75 -3.18
CA LYS A 189 -14.80 1.53 -1.94
C LYS A 189 -14.00 0.67 -0.95
N PRO A 190 -14.21 0.87 0.36
CA PRO A 190 -13.59 0.04 1.37
C PRO A 190 -13.92 -1.45 1.19
N ALA A 191 -12.91 -2.29 1.37
CA ALA A 191 -13.04 -3.73 1.33
C ALA A 191 -12.69 -4.34 2.70
N VAL A 192 -13.22 -5.53 2.95
CA VAL A 192 -13.03 -6.24 4.23
C VAL A 192 -11.71 -7.01 4.21
N GLY A 193 -10.93 -6.86 5.29
CA GLY A 193 -9.72 -7.63 5.54
C GLY A 193 -8.72 -7.57 4.38
N LEU A 194 -8.27 -8.74 3.92
CA LEU A 194 -7.18 -8.85 2.95
C LEU A 194 -7.55 -8.35 1.54
N MET A 195 -8.83 -8.27 1.24
CA MET A 195 -9.33 -7.74 -0.03
C MET A 195 -8.90 -6.28 -0.25
N ALA A 196 -8.70 -5.50 0.83
CA ALA A 196 -8.29 -4.10 0.72
C ALA A 196 -6.87 -3.93 0.12
N PRO A 197 -5.80 -4.53 0.68
CA PRO A 197 -4.49 -4.49 0.04
C PRO A 197 -4.43 -5.30 -1.28
N ASP A 198 -5.25 -6.35 -1.45
CA ASP A 198 -5.38 -7.04 -2.75
C ASP A 198 -5.87 -6.06 -3.84
N ASN A 199 -6.94 -5.30 -3.56
CA ASN A 199 -7.46 -4.28 -4.47
C ASN A 199 -6.43 -3.18 -4.77
N ALA A 200 -5.64 -2.77 -3.78
CA ALA A 200 -4.59 -1.78 -3.99
C ALA A 200 -3.50 -2.26 -4.97
N VAL A 201 -3.13 -3.53 -4.91
CA VAL A 201 -2.18 -4.16 -5.85
C VAL A 201 -2.78 -4.21 -7.25
N LEU A 202 -4.02 -4.70 -7.37
CA LEU A 202 -4.72 -4.79 -8.66
C LEU A 202 -4.91 -3.41 -9.29
N LEU A 203 -5.20 -2.38 -8.50
CA LEU A 203 -5.39 -1.03 -8.98
C LEU A 203 -4.13 -0.50 -9.68
N ARG A 204 -2.97 -0.62 -9.04
CA ARG A 204 -1.69 -0.18 -9.61
C ARG A 204 -1.36 -0.94 -10.89
N PHE A 205 -1.47 -2.27 -10.84
CA PHE A 205 -1.23 -3.13 -11.99
C PHE A 205 -2.13 -2.76 -13.19
N LEU A 206 -3.43 -2.59 -12.96
CA LEU A 206 -4.37 -2.24 -14.02
C LEU A 206 -4.21 -0.80 -14.52
N ALA A 207 -3.76 0.11 -13.67
CA ALA A 207 -3.41 1.44 -14.11
C ALA A 207 -2.23 1.37 -15.09
N GLU A 208 -1.13 0.71 -14.70
CA GLU A 208 0.04 0.54 -15.56
C GLU A 208 -0.31 -0.14 -16.90
N ASP A 209 -1.07 -1.23 -16.87
CA ASP A 209 -1.43 -1.99 -18.08
C ASP A 209 -2.44 -1.24 -18.98
N VAL A 210 -3.58 -0.83 -18.41
CA VAL A 210 -4.69 -0.29 -19.19
C VAL A 210 -4.42 1.15 -19.61
N ILE A 211 -3.80 1.98 -18.78
CA ILE A 211 -3.50 3.37 -19.16
C ILE A 211 -2.40 3.39 -20.22
N ALA A 212 -1.37 2.54 -20.11
CA ALA A 212 -0.30 2.42 -21.10
C ALA A 212 -0.81 1.93 -22.45
N SER A 213 -1.71 0.95 -22.50
CA SER A 213 -2.33 0.49 -23.76
C SER A 213 -3.13 1.58 -24.47
N HIS A 214 -3.50 2.66 -23.77
CA HIS A 214 -4.17 3.84 -24.33
C HIS A 214 -3.21 5.03 -24.55
N GLY A 215 -1.89 4.79 -24.53
CA GLY A 215 -0.86 5.77 -24.92
C GLY A 215 -0.44 6.75 -23.83
N ALA A 216 -0.94 6.61 -22.60
CA ALA A 216 -0.52 7.41 -21.45
C ALA A 216 0.35 6.57 -20.51
N MET A 217 1.42 7.13 -19.97
CA MET A 217 2.34 6.39 -19.09
C MET A 217 2.10 6.83 -17.65
N PRO A 218 1.35 6.07 -16.83
CA PRO A 218 1.21 6.39 -15.42
C PRO A 218 2.54 6.14 -14.69
N SER A 219 2.73 6.86 -13.60
CA SER A 219 3.78 6.63 -12.61
C SER A 219 3.22 6.97 -11.23
N PHE A 220 3.26 5.99 -10.35
CA PHE A 220 2.95 6.09 -8.94
C PHE A 220 4.17 6.45 -8.09
N SER A 221 5.33 6.70 -8.71
CA SER A 221 6.55 7.12 -8.00
C SER A 221 6.23 8.24 -6.98
N PRO A 222 6.74 8.15 -5.74
CA PRO A 222 6.37 9.06 -4.66
C PRO A 222 6.57 10.53 -5.01
N ILE A 223 7.56 10.82 -5.86
CA ILE A 223 7.80 12.15 -6.41
C ILE A 223 8.54 12.05 -7.74
N LEU A 224 8.10 12.81 -8.75
CA LEU A 224 8.71 12.77 -10.10
C LEU A 224 9.79 13.84 -10.29
N ASN A 225 9.72 14.93 -9.55
CA ASN A 225 10.67 16.04 -9.58
C ASN A 225 10.92 16.49 -8.13
N PRO A 226 12.18 16.59 -7.66
CA PRO A 226 12.49 17.01 -6.29
C PRO A 226 11.77 18.31 -5.83
N ASP A 227 11.53 19.25 -6.75
CA ASP A 227 10.86 20.53 -6.49
C ASP A 227 9.34 20.48 -6.72
N GLY A 228 8.82 19.32 -7.11
CA GLY A 228 7.42 19.10 -7.45
C GLY A 228 6.54 18.64 -6.28
N ILE A 229 5.29 18.32 -6.62
CA ILE A 229 4.32 17.70 -5.72
C ILE A 229 4.47 16.19 -5.83
N GLY A 230 4.34 15.49 -4.71
CA GLY A 230 4.44 14.03 -4.64
C GLY A 230 3.11 13.32 -4.87
N ASN A 231 3.19 12.02 -5.13
CA ASN A 231 2.05 11.11 -5.15
C ASN A 231 1.94 10.39 -3.80
N GLY A 232 0.82 10.58 -3.13
CA GLY A 232 0.48 9.87 -1.91
C GLY A 232 -0.28 8.58 -2.13
N VAL A 233 -0.27 7.76 -1.08
CA VAL A 233 -1.28 6.73 -0.87
C VAL A 233 -1.92 7.02 0.48
N HIS A 234 -3.23 7.27 0.51
CA HIS A 234 -3.96 7.41 1.77
C HIS A 234 -4.67 6.11 2.09
N ILE A 235 -4.46 5.58 3.30
CA ILE A 235 -5.09 4.33 3.73
C ILE A 235 -6.15 4.66 4.78
N HIS A 236 -7.40 4.45 4.41
CA HIS A 236 -8.55 4.66 5.27
C HIS A 236 -8.88 3.40 6.03
N PHE A 237 -9.25 3.54 7.31
CA PHE A 237 -9.64 2.43 8.16
C PHE A 237 -10.95 2.70 8.88
N SER A 238 -11.77 1.65 8.97
CA SER A 238 -12.93 1.58 9.85
C SER A 238 -13.13 0.15 10.33
N PHE A 239 -13.92 -0.02 11.38
CA PHE A 239 -14.13 -1.30 12.04
C PHE A 239 -15.61 -1.61 12.14
N VAL A 240 -15.96 -2.89 12.03
CA VAL A 240 -17.29 -3.42 12.31
C VAL A 240 -17.21 -4.65 13.20
N ASN A 241 -18.30 -4.96 13.91
CA ASN A 241 -18.46 -6.24 14.60
C ASN A 241 -18.97 -7.33 13.64
N ASP A 242 -19.17 -8.54 14.16
CA ASP A 242 -19.68 -9.68 13.37
C ASP A 242 -21.09 -9.46 12.78
N ALA A 243 -21.88 -8.56 13.37
CA ALA A 243 -23.18 -8.16 12.85
C ALA A 243 -23.10 -7.03 11.80
N GLY A 244 -21.90 -6.57 11.44
CA GLY A 244 -21.67 -5.47 10.50
C GLY A 244 -21.99 -4.08 11.07
N LEU A 245 -22.11 -3.94 12.40
CA LEU A 245 -22.34 -2.65 13.05
C LEU A 245 -21.00 -1.91 13.25
N PRO A 246 -20.94 -0.59 12.97
CA PRO A 246 -19.72 0.19 13.15
C PRO A 246 -19.20 0.16 14.58
N LEU A 247 -17.89 -0.08 14.72
CA LEU A 247 -17.13 0.01 15.96
C LEU A 247 -16.18 1.20 15.97
N THR A 248 -16.05 1.92 14.85
CA THR A 248 -15.10 3.03 14.71
C THR A 248 -15.55 4.29 15.47
N HIS A 249 -16.86 4.50 15.57
CA HIS A 249 -17.45 5.77 15.95
C HIS A 249 -18.09 5.74 17.35
N ASP A 250 -17.91 6.81 18.11
CA ASP A 250 -18.64 7.10 19.34
C ASP A 250 -19.10 8.56 19.33
N ALA A 251 -20.41 8.77 19.36
CA ALA A 251 -21.01 10.11 19.31
C ALA A 251 -20.75 10.95 20.57
N SER A 252 -20.30 10.34 21.67
CA SER A 252 -19.97 11.02 22.91
C SER A 252 -18.54 11.56 22.95
N ASP A 253 -17.64 11.04 22.11
CA ASP A 253 -16.28 11.56 21.96
C ASP A 253 -16.31 12.86 21.13
N PRO A 254 -15.59 13.93 21.54
CA PRO A 254 -15.59 15.22 20.83
C PRO A 254 -15.15 15.14 19.36
N HIS A 255 -14.38 14.12 18.99
CA HIS A 255 -13.91 13.89 17.63
C HIS A 255 -14.58 12.67 16.97
N GLY A 256 -15.58 12.09 17.62
CA GLY A 256 -16.36 10.96 17.12
C GLY A 256 -15.64 9.61 17.23
N MET A 257 -14.49 9.52 17.90
CA MET A 257 -13.71 8.28 17.95
C MET A 257 -14.19 7.37 19.08
N SER A 258 -14.45 6.10 18.79
CA SER A 258 -14.60 5.10 19.84
C SER A 258 -13.29 4.89 20.61
N GLU A 259 -13.37 4.32 21.81
CA GLU A 259 -12.19 3.95 22.61
C GLU A 259 -11.21 3.08 21.81
N MET A 260 -11.72 2.08 21.11
CA MET A 260 -10.90 1.21 20.25
C MET A 260 -10.20 2.01 19.14
N THR A 261 -10.91 2.92 18.47
CA THR A 261 -10.31 3.77 17.43
C THR A 261 -9.22 4.67 18.00
N ARG A 262 -9.44 5.27 19.16
CA ARG A 262 -8.44 6.10 19.84
C ARG A 262 -7.16 5.31 20.10
N HIS A 263 -7.26 4.15 20.74
CA HIS A 263 -6.09 3.34 21.05
C HIS A 263 -5.41 2.77 19.80
N PHE A 264 -6.17 2.44 18.76
CA PHE A 264 -5.62 2.01 17.49
C PHE A 264 -4.81 3.13 16.81
N ILE A 265 -5.34 4.35 16.78
CA ILE A 265 -4.60 5.53 16.28
C ILE A 265 -3.38 5.83 17.15
N GLY A 266 -3.52 5.74 18.48
CA GLY A 266 -2.41 5.92 19.41
C GLY A 266 -1.27 4.94 19.16
N GLY A 267 -1.58 3.67 18.90
CA GLY A 267 -0.60 2.67 18.48
C GLY A 267 0.09 3.03 17.17
N ILE A 268 -0.66 3.40 16.12
CA ILE A 268 -0.08 3.82 14.84
C ILE A 268 0.90 4.98 15.04
N LEU A 269 0.50 6.04 15.73
CA LEU A 269 1.32 7.23 15.92
C LEU A 269 2.53 6.99 16.83
N HIS A 270 2.40 6.09 17.80
CA HIS A 270 3.50 5.69 18.69
C HIS A 270 4.60 4.93 17.95
N TYR A 271 4.23 4.01 17.05
CA TYR A 271 5.18 3.16 16.31
C TYR A 271 5.53 3.71 14.93
N LEU A 272 5.00 4.88 14.54
CA LEU A 272 5.07 5.36 13.16
C LEU A 272 6.50 5.50 12.63
N ASP A 273 7.42 5.97 13.47
CA ASP A 273 8.84 6.13 13.12
C ASP A 273 9.55 4.80 12.86
N GLN A 274 9.14 3.73 13.55
CA GLN A 274 9.66 2.38 13.42
C GLN A 274 9.08 1.64 12.21
N ILE A 275 7.84 1.91 11.83
CA ILE A 275 7.19 1.29 10.67
C ILE A 275 7.31 2.10 9.38
N LEU A 276 7.82 3.33 9.43
CA LEU A 276 7.87 4.23 8.27
C LEU A 276 8.59 3.60 7.06
N ALA A 277 9.60 2.76 7.32
CA ALA A 277 10.30 2.03 6.29
C ALA A 277 9.37 1.15 5.44
N PHE A 278 8.24 0.65 5.98
CA PHE A 278 7.24 -0.11 5.22
C PHE A 278 6.22 0.79 4.49
N LEU A 279 6.07 2.05 4.92
CA LEU A 279 5.07 3.00 4.39
C LEU A 279 5.64 3.89 3.29
N ALA A 280 6.92 4.23 3.41
CA ALA A 280 7.66 5.17 2.57
C ALA A 280 9.06 4.59 2.25
N PRO A 281 9.14 3.51 1.46
CA PRO A 281 10.32 2.63 1.42
C PRO A 281 11.34 3.01 0.35
N SER A 282 11.21 4.16 -0.31
CA SER A 282 12.14 4.61 -1.35
C SER A 282 12.97 5.79 -0.85
N GLU A 283 14.18 6.01 -1.39
CA GLU A 283 14.98 7.19 -0.99
C GLU A 283 14.25 8.51 -1.27
N ILE A 284 13.47 8.56 -2.35
CA ILE A 284 12.75 9.76 -2.78
C ILE A 284 11.43 9.98 -2.03
N SER A 285 10.92 8.97 -1.32
CA SER A 285 9.74 9.10 -0.44
C SER A 285 9.93 10.23 0.58
N TYR A 286 11.17 10.46 1.04
CA TYR A 286 11.50 11.46 2.04
C TYR A 286 11.59 12.89 1.49
N LEU A 287 11.67 13.04 0.16
CA LEU A 287 11.44 14.33 -0.50
C LEU A 287 9.96 14.70 -0.49
N ARG A 288 9.06 13.71 -0.53
CA ARG A 288 7.61 13.92 -0.34
C ARG A 288 7.30 14.26 1.11
N LEU A 289 7.82 13.50 2.08
CA LEU A 289 7.55 13.63 3.53
C LEU A 289 8.23 14.85 4.18
N GLN A 290 7.92 16.05 3.69
CA GLN A 290 8.41 17.33 4.19
C GLN A 290 7.23 18.23 4.62
N PRO A 291 7.43 19.11 5.62
CA PRO A 291 6.44 20.15 5.94
C PRO A 291 6.09 21.00 4.72
N ASN A 292 4.85 21.51 4.64
CA ASN A 292 4.35 22.35 3.54
C ASN A 292 4.29 21.66 2.17
N ARG A 293 4.24 20.33 2.13
CA ARG A 293 4.00 19.53 0.90
C ARG A 293 2.68 18.77 0.93
N TRP A 294 1.73 19.14 1.81
CA TRP A 294 0.48 18.38 2.03
C TRP A 294 0.72 16.90 2.39
N SER A 295 1.86 16.66 3.05
CA SER A 295 2.37 15.34 3.41
C SER A 295 2.60 15.22 4.91
N ALA A 296 2.68 13.98 5.38
CA ALA A 296 2.87 13.66 6.78
C ALA A 296 4.35 13.76 7.21
N ALA A 297 4.72 14.85 7.88
CA ALA A 297 6.09 15.06 8.38
C ALA A 297 6.28 14.66 9.86
N TYR A 298 5.23 14.64 10.66
CA TYR A 298 5.27 14.42 12.11
C TYR A 298 4.32 13.29 12.50
N ASN A 299 4.53 12.64 13.65
CA ASN A 299 3.60 11.63 14.18
C ASN A 299 2.35 12.24 14.86
N ASN A 300 1.69 13.18 14.20
CA ASN A 300 0.54 13.90 14.75
C ASN A 300 -0.81 13.33 14.29
N LEU A 301 -1.81 13.59 15.14
CA LEU A 301 -3.23 13.43 14.84
C LEU A 301 -3.81 14.77 14.40
N GLY A 302 -4.57 14.79 13.32
CA GLY A 302 -5.22 15.99 12.80
C GLY A 302 -6.74 15.85 12.75
N TYR A 303 -7.45 16.91 13.16
CA TYR A 303 -8.86 17.07 12.84
C TYR A 303 -9.00 18.09 11.71
N ARG A 304 -9.37 17.63 10.51
CA ARG A 304 -9.43 18.45 9.28
C ARG A 304 -8.07 19.03 8.81
N ASP A 305 -6.98 18.61 9.43
CA ASP A 305 -5.62 18.90 8.98
C ASP A 305 -5.18 17.86 7.94
N ARG A 306 -4.81 18.33 6.74
CA ARG A 306 -4.34 17.50 5.63
C ARG A 306 -2.83 17.24 5.67
N GLU A 307 -2.09 17.81 6.61
CA GLU A 307 -0.65 17.53 6.80
C GLU A 307 -0.38 16.54 7.95
N ALA A 308 -1.41 16.15 8.70
CA ALA A 308 -1.27 15.19 9.78
C ALA A 308 -0.96 13.77 9.29
N SER A 309 -0.15 13.02 10.04
CA SER A 309 0.10 11.60 9.74
C SER A 309 -1.17 10.76 9.78
N VAL A 310 -2.00 10.99 10.80
CA VAL A 310 -3.34 10.41 10.89
C VAL A 310 -4.35 11.53 10.90
N ARG A 311 -5.32 11.48 10.00
CA ARG A 311 -6.42 12.44 9.94
C ARG A 311 -7.74 11.75 10.25
N ILE A 312 -8.52 12.34 11.16
CA ILE A 312 -9.91 11.94 11.39
C ILE A 312 -10.75 12.52 10.25
N CYS A 313 -11.38 11.65 9.46
CA CYS A 313 -12.12 12.07 8.28
C CYS A 313 -13.45 12.71 8.67
N PRO A 314 -13.80 13.86 8.09
CA PRO A 314 -15.09 14.49 8.37
C PRO A 314 -16.23 13.61 7.86
N VAL A 315 -17.31 13.53 8.64
CA VAL A 315 -18.55 12.82 8.28
C VAL A 315 -19.60 13.81 7.80
N SER A 316 -20.42 13.41 6.82
CA SER A 316 -21.56 14.21 6.39
C SER A 316 -22.72 14.06 7.36
N THR A 317 -23.24 15.17 7.88
CA THR A 317 -24.42 15.20 8.76
C THR A 317 -25.73 15.26 7.99
N LEU A 318 -25.70 15.25 6.66
CA LEU A 318 -26.89 15.29 5.81
C LEU A 318 -27.77 14.05 5.98
N ASN A 319 -27.17 12.91 6.32
CA ASN A 319 -27.87 11.70 6.72
C ASN A 319 -27.37 11.23 8.10
N PRO A 320 -28.04 11.63 9.20
CA PRO A 320 -27.62 11.29 10.55
C PRO A 320 -27.49 9.77 10.82
N GLN A 321 -28.27 8.95 10.12
CA GLN A 321 -28.26 7.49 10.30
C GLN A 321 -26.99 6.83 9.76
N GLU A 322 -26.28 7.52 8.87
CA GLU A 322 -25.07 7.01 8.20
C GLU A 322 -23.78 7.57 8.80
N ILE A 323 -23.85 8.46 9.79
CA ILE A 323 -22.67 9.09 10.40
C ILE A 323 -21.67 8.03 10.88
N ALA A 324 -22.14 7.06 11.66
CA ALA A 324 -21.28 6.01 12.22
C ALA A 324 -20.67 5.10 11.14
N ARG A 325 -21.37 4.90 10.00
CA ARG A 325 -20.86 4.09 8.88
C ARG A 325 -19.85 4.84 8.02
N GLN A 326 -20.00 6.16 7.89
CA GLN A 326 -19.07 7.02 7.17
C GLN A 326 -17.78 7.26 7.95
N PHE A 327 -17.83 7.18 9.29
CA PHE A 327 -16.70 7.53 10.15
C PHE A 327 -15.51 6.59 9.92
N ASN A 328 -14.39 7.18 9.55
CA ASN A 328 -13.11 6.53 9.32
C ASN A 328 -11.98 7.51 9.65
N PHE A 329 -10.76 6.98 9.74
CA PHE A 329 -9.55 7.79 9.78
C PHE A 329 -8.61 7.34 8.67
N GLU A 330 -7.74 8.23 8.22
CA GLU A 330 -6.78 7.96 7.16
C GLU A 330 -5.34 8.10 7.66
N VAL A 331 -4.45 7.26 7.14
CA VAL A 331 -3.00 7.37 7.33
C VAL A 331 -2.38 7.91 6.05
N ARG A 332 -1.63 9.01 6.14
CA ARG A 332 -1.15 9.79 4.99
C ARG A 332 0.34 9.69 4.70
N SER A 333 1.10 9.11 5.63
CA SER A 333 2.55 8.87 5.55
C SER A 333 2.95 7.71 4.64
N VAL A 334 2.07 7.31 3.72
CA VAL A 334 2.28 6.20 2.79
C VAL A 334 2.42 6.72 1.36
N ASP A 335 3.22 6.04 0.55
CA ASP A 335 3.32 6.24 -0.89
C ASP A 335 3.34 4.90 -1.63
N ALA A 336 3.31 4.95 -2.96
CA ALA A 336 3.12 3.74 -3.76
C ALA A 336 4.39 2.92 -4.00
N ALA A 337 5.56 3.39 -3.57
CA ALA A 337 6.74 2.52 -3.50
C ALA A 337 6.57 1.43 -2.43
N ALA A 338 5.65 1.62 -1.47
CA ALA A 338 5.26 0.63 -0.49
C ALA A 338 4.51 -0.55 -1.11
N SER A 339 4.89 -1.77 -0.73
CA SER A 339 4.03 -2.94 -0.89
C SER A 339 2.72 -2.73 -0.12
N PRO A 340 1.54 -2.76 -0.77
CA PRO A 340 0.27 -2.51 -0.09
C PRO A 340 0.06 -3.46 1.09
N TYR A 341 0.50 -4.72 0.98
CA TYR A 341 0.41 -5.69 2.06
C TYR A 341 1.26 -5.33 3.26
N LEU A 342 2.50 -4.86 3.05
CA LEU A 342 3.42 -4.55 4.14
C LEU A 342 3.03 -3.26 4.85
N ALA A 343 2.63 -2.22 4.09
CA ALA A 343 2.11 -1.00 4.68
C ALA A 343 0.87 -1.28 5.52
N TYR A 344 -0.06 -2.06 4.98
CA TYR A 344 -1.27 -2.49 5.69
C TYR A 344 -0.95 -3.31 6.95
N ALA A 345 -0.09 -4.32 6.83
CA ALA A 345 0.31 -5.17 7.95
C ALA A 345 0.94 -4.36 9.08
N ALA A 346 1.85 -3.44 8.75
CA ALA A 346 2.56 -2.64 9.73
C ALA A 346 1.62 -1.71 10.50
N LEU A 347 0.69 -1.05 9.80
CA LEU A 347 -0.33 -0.20 10.41
C LEU A 347 -1.29 -1.00 11.30
N VAL A 348 -1.72 -2.17 10.84
CA VAL A 348 -2.64 -3.03 11.59
C VAL A 348 -1.97 -3.62 12.83
N PHE A 349 -0.72 -4.06 12.74
CA PHE A 349 0.03 -4.51 13.91
C PHE A 349 0.24 -3.39 14.93
N ALA A 350 0.70 -2.21 14.48
CA ALA A 350 0.91 -1.05 15.34
C ALA A 350 -0.39 -0.62 16.04
N GLY A 351 -1.49 -0.50 15.29
CA GLY A 351 -2.78 -0.14 15.86
C GLY A 351 -3.34 -1.22 16.80
N THR A 352 -3.19 -2.50 16.46
CA THR A 352 -3.57 -3.61 17.34
C THR A 352 -2.78 -3.60 18.65
N GLN A 353 -1.48 -3.29 18.59
CA GLN A 353 -0.66 -3.14 19.79
C GLN A 353 -1.12 -1.95 20.63
N GLY A 354 -1.47 -0.83 19.99
CA GLY A 354 -2.08 0.32 20.67
C GLY A 354 -3.34 -0.04 21.43
N VAL A 355 -4.25 -0.82 20.84
CA VAL A 355 -5.46 -1.32 21.52
C VAL A 355 -5.13 -2.20 22.72
N LYS A 356 -4.14 -3.11 22.60
CA LYS A 356 -3.74 -4.00 23.70
C LYS A 356 -3.12 -3.24 24.88
N ASP A 357 -2.30 -2.26 24.56
CA ASP A 357 -1.53 -1.49 25.55
C ASP A 357 -2.26 -0.21 25.98
N GLN A 358 -3.47 0.04 25.45
CA GLN A 358 -4.29 1.23 25.68
C GLN A 358 -3.52 2.53 25.44
N ILE A 359 -2.74 2.58 24.36
CA ILE A 359 -1.90 3.74 24.02
C ILE A 359 -2.81 4.88 23.56
N GLU A 360 -2.79 6.00 24.29
CA GLU A 360 -3.53 7.19 23.90
C GLU A 360 -2.81 7.96 22.78
N PRO A 361 -3.53 8.46 21.76
CA PRO A 361 -2.94 9.31 20.76
C PRO A 361 -2.59 10.69 21.35
N PRO A 362 -1.61 11.41 20.76
CA PRO A 362 -1.43 12.82 21.07
C PRO A 362 -2.71 13.60 20.79
N LYS A 363 -2.88 14.74 21.46
CA LYS A 363 -4.00 15.63 21.20
C LYS A 363 -3.98 16.07 19.72
N PRO A 364 -5.15 16.20 19.06
CA PRO A 364 -5.20 16.71 17.71
C PRO A 364 -4.49 18.06 17.58
N THR A 365 -3.67 18.21 16.55
CA THR A 365 -2.89 19.43 16.32
C THR A 365 -3.77 20.52 15.72
N GLU A 366 -3.59 21.75 16.20
CA GLU A 366 -4.39 22.93 15.79
C GLU A 366 -3.52 24.05 15.17
N GLN A 367 -2.21 23.83 15.05
CA GLN A 367 -1.25 24.80 14.53
C GLN A 367 -0.22 24.13 13.63
N ASP A 368 0.48 24.95 12.83
CA ASP A 368 1.61 24.50 12.02
C ASP A 368 2.75 24.01 12.93
N LEU A 369 3.13 22.74 12.80
CA LEU A 369 4.19 22.12 13.61
C LEU A 369 5.59 22.53 13.15
N SER A 370 5.74 23.03 11.93
CA SER A 370 7.04 23.39 11.36
C SER A 370 7.66 24.64 11.97
N VAL A 371 6.85 25.45 12.65
CA VAL A 371 7.31 26.66 13.35
C VAL A 371 7.68 26.41 14.81
N LEU A 372 7.40 25.20 15.34
CA LEU A 372 7.64 24.85 16.74
C LEU A 372 9.05 24.32 16.94
N ALA A 373 9.62 24.59 18.12
CA ALA A 373 10.90 24.02 18.51
C ALA A 373 10.76 22.52 18.86
N GLU A 374 11.86 21.77 18.78
CA GLU A 374 11.84 20.31 18.98
C GLU A 374 11.43 19.90 20.40
N ASP A 375 11.81 20.69 21.42
CA ASP A 375 11.40 20.51 22.81
C ASP A 375 9.90 20.80 23.03
N GLU A 376 9.36 21.81 22.35
CA GLU A 376 7.92 22.12 22.36
C GLU A 376 7.07 21.02 21.71
N LEU A 377 7.58 20.41 20.62
CA LEU A 377 6.96 19.25 19.98
C LEU A 377 7.02 18.03 20.90
N ALA A 378 8.18 17.74 21.48
CA ALA A 378 8.37 16.61 22.38
C ALA A 378 7.48 16.70 23.63
N ALA A 379 7.28 17.91 24.18
CA ALA A 379 6.36 18.14 25.29
C ALA A 379 4.89 17.80 24.95
N GLN A 380 4.54 17.76 23.66
CA GLN A 380 3.22 17.37 23.16
C GLN A 380 3.16 15.90 22.71
N GLY A 381 4.26 15.14 22.87
CA GLY A 381 4.37 13.77 22.38
C GLY A 381 4.53 13.68 20.86
N ILE A 382 4.90 14.79 20.22
CA ILE A 382 5.08 14.90 18.76
C ILE A 382 6.57 14.87 18.44
N CYS A 383 6.95 14.14 17.40
CA CYS A 383 8.30 14.07 16.87
C CYS A 383 8.30 14.15 15.34
N ARG A 384 9.43 14.61 14.81
CA ARG A 384 9.68 14.60 13.36
C ARG A 384 9.96 13.16 12.92
N LEU A 385 9.24 12.70 11.90
CA LEU A 385 9.50 11.40 11.29
C LEU A 385 10.92 11.31 10.68
N PRO A 386 11.51 10.10 10.54
CA PRO A 386 12.77 9.92 9.84
C PRO A 386 12.81 10.67 8.50
N GLN A 387 13.91 11.37 8.24
CA GLN A 387 14.06 12.27 7.09
C GLN A 387 14.78 11.64 5.90
N ASN A 388 15.14 10.36 6.00
CA ASN A 388 15.71 9.57 4.92
C ASN A 388 15.48 8.07 5.18
N LEU A 389 15.63 7.27 4.14
CA LEU A 389 15.39 5.83 4.18
C LEU A 389 16.35 5.11 5.13
N ASP A 390 17.62 5.53 5.20
CA ASP A 390 18.62 4.93 6.11
C ASP A 390 18.18 5.02 7.58
N LYS A 391 17.74 6.21 8.03
CA LYS A 391 17.22 6.42 9.38
C LYS A 391 15.97 5.59 9.64
N ALA A 392 15.03 5.52 8.69
CA ALA A 392 13.82 4.73 8.84
C ALA A 392 14.12 3.23 8.92
N LEU A 393 15.02 2.72 8.07
CA LEU A 393 15.52 1.35 8.12
C LEU A 393 16.21 1.07 9.45
N GLY A 394 17.04 1.99 9.95
CA GLY A 394 17.67 1.86 11.26
C GLY A 394 16.66 1.74 12.41
N ARG A 395 15.58 2.54 12.39
CA ARG A 395 14.49 2.44 13.38
C ARG A 395 13.72 1.12 13.28
N CYS A 396 13.42 0.68 12.06
CA CYS A 396 12.76 -0.60 11.79
C CYS A 396 13.60 -1.78 12.28
N ASP A 397 14.89 -1.81 11.91
CA ASP A 397 15.86 -2.86 12.23
C ASP A 397 16.07 -3.03 13.73
N HIS A 398 16.06 -1.93 14.51
CA HIS A 398 16.27 -1.98 15.95
C HIS A 398 14.97 -2.03 16.76
N SER A 399 13.80 -2.12 16.12
CA SER A 399 12.51 -2.15 16.80
C SER A 399 12.15 -3.55 17.28
N ALA A 400 12.11 -3.72 18.60
CA ALA A 400 11.61 -4.95 19.23
C ALA A 400 10.14 -5.23 18.87
N ALA A 401 9.33 -4.18 18.70
CA ALA A 401 7.93 -4.32 18.32
C ALA A 401 7.79 -4.86 16.88
N VAL A 402 8.49 -4.24 15.92
CA VAL A 402 8.47 -4.67 14.51
C VAL A 402 8.99 -6.11 14.37
N ARG A 403 10.11 -6.43 15.03
CA ARG A 403 10.66 -7.80 15.05
C ARG A 403 9.69 -8.79 15.70
N GLY A 404 9.01 -8.39 16.76
CA GLY A 404 7.98 -9.21 17.41
C GLY A 404 6.76 -9.50 16.51
N TRP A 405 6.37 -8.56 15.65
CA TRP A 405 5.22 -8.71 14.76
C TRP A 405 5.52 -9.51 13.50
N PHE A 406 6.62 -9.16 12.81
CA PHE A 406 6.98 -9.73 11.51
C PHE A 406 7.94 -10.92 11.60
N GLY A 407 8.73 -11.00 12.68
CA GLY A 407 9.80 -11.99 12.86
C GLY A 407 11.15 -11.48 12.36
N ASP A 408 12.23 -11.92 13.02
CA ASP A 408 13.61 -11.47 12.71
C ASP A 408 14.02 -11.76 11.26
N GLU A 409 13.75 -12.97 10.77
CA GLU A 409 14.08 -13.37 9.39
C GLU A 409 13.46 -12.43 8.34
N PHE A 410 12.21 -12.00 8.57
CA PHE A 410 11.55 -11.08 7.66
C PHE A 410 12.19 -9.68 7.70
N VAL A 411 12.43 -9.16 8.90
CA VAL A 411 13.00 -7.82 9.07
C VAL A 411 14.40 -7.75 8.47
N ASP A 412 15.24 -8.75 8.75
CA ASP A 412 16.61 -8.83 8.22
C ASP A 412 16.59 -8.85 6.68
N LEU A 413 15.73 -9.67 6.08
CA LEU A 413 15.57 -9.73 4.62
C LEU A 413 15.06 -8.41 4.04
N TYR A 414 14.08 -7.78 4.67
CA TYR A 414 13.52 -6.51 4.22
C TYR A 414 14.55 -5.38 4.24
N VAL A 415 15.29 -5.26 5.34
CA VAL A 415 16.36 -4.27 5.49
C VAL A 415 17.46 -4.51 4.46
N ALA A 416 17.88 -5.76 4.25
CA ALA A 416 18.86 -6.11 3.22
C ALA A 416 18.37 -5.74 1.80
N ASN A 417 17.11 -6.06 1.47
CA ASN A 417 16.49 -5.72 0.19
C ASN A 417 16.57 -4.21 -0.07
N LYS A 418 16.17 -3.39 0.90
CA LYS A 418 16.17 -1.93 0.77
C LYS A 418 17.55 -1.30 0.79
N ARG A 419 18.51 -1.85 1.53
CA ARG A 419 19.92 -1.42 1.41
C ARG A 419 20.51 -1.75 0.05
N GLY A 420 20.16 -2.90 -0.54
CA GLY A 420 20.54 -3.23 -1.92
C GLY A 420 19.99 -2.23 -2.93
N GLU A 421 18.72 -1.82 -2.78
CA GLU A 421 18.10 -0.77 -3.58
C GLU A 421 18.86 0.56 -3.47
N MET A 422 19.19 1.00 -2.25
CA MET A 422 19.96 2.23 -2.01
C MET A 422 21.37 2.19 -2.62
N ALA A 423 22.03 1.03 -2.64
CA ALA A 423 23.35 0.89 -3.22
C ALA A 423 23.36 1.23 -4.71
N VAL A 424 22.30 0.87 -5.45
CA VAL A 424 22.13 1.19 -6.89
C VAL A 424 22.05 2.70 -7.15
N LEU A 425 21.63 3.48 -6.14
CA LEU A 425 21.37 4.92 -6.24
C LEU A 425 22.48 5.79 -5.63
N SER A 426 23.48 5.19 -4.98
CA SER A 426 24.48 5.88 -4.15
C SER A 426 25.23 7.03 -4.85
N GLU A 427 25.51 6.89 -6.15
CA GLU A 427 26.24 7.88 -6.95
C GLU A 427 25.33 8.81 -7.78
N LEU A 428 24.01 8.74 -7.58
CA LEU A 428 23.03 9.53 -8.34
C LEU A 428 22.60 10.78 -7.58
N ASP A 429 22.39 11.87 -8.31
CA ASP A 429 21.74 13.07 -7.77
C ASP A 429 20.21 12.86 -7.61
N TRP A 430 19.53 13.80 -6.97
CA TRP A 430 18.09 13.68 -6.70
C TRP A 430 17.22 13.63 -7.97
N ASN A 431 17.59 14.31 -9.05
CA ASN A 431 16.83 14.23 -10.30
C ASN A 431 16.98 12.84 -10.92
N GLN A 432 18.20 12.32 -10.95
CA GLN A 432 18.50 10.97 -11.44
C GLN A 432 17.81 9.89 -10.59
N LYS A 433 17.77 10.04 -9.26
CA LYS A 433 17.02 9.14 -8.37
C LYS A 433 15.52 9.17 -8.69
N CYS A 434 14.92 10.36 -8.82
CA CYS A 434 13.52 10.50 -9.21
C CYS A 434 13.23 9.84 -10.57
N ASP A 435 14.10 10.02 -11.56
CA ASP A 435 13.95 9.39 -12.88
C ASP A 435 14.01 7.86 -12.80
N ARG A 436 14.91 7.29 -11.99
CA ARG A 436 15.00 5.84 -11.79
C ARG A 436 13.71 5.27 -11.19
N TYR A 437 13.18 5.89 -10.14
CA TYR A 437 11.94 5.40 -9.51
C TYR A 437 10.70 5.63 -10.36
N LYS A 438 10.63 6.73 -11.12
CA LYS A 438 9.56 7.04 -12.08
C LYS A 438 9.37 5.97 -13.15
N ASP A 439 10.43 5.23 -13.48
CA ASP A 439 10.37 4.14 -14.45
C ASP A 439 10.02 2.78 -13.85
N VAL A 440 10.09 2.67 -12.51
CA VAL A 440 9.71 1.47 -11.76
C VAL A 440 8.26 1.51 -11.31
N TYR A 441 7.80 2.67 -10.82
CA TYR A 441 6.52 2.86 -10.14
C TYR A 441 5.57 3.78 -10.91
#